data_AF-A0A9P6Y2G8-F1
#
_entry.id   AF-A0A9P6Y2G8-F1
#
_cell.length_a   1.000
_cell.length_b   1.000
_cell.length_c   1.000
_cell.angle_alpha   90.00
_cell.angle_beta   90.00
_cell.angle_gamma   90.00
#
_symmetry.space_group_name_H-M   'P 1'
#
loop_
_entity.id
_entity.type
_entity.pdbx_description
1 polymer ?
#
loop_
_entity_poly.entity_id
_entity_poly.type
_entity_poly.pdbx_seq_one_letter_code
_entity_poly.pdbx_strand_id
1 'polypeptide(L)'
;MRNQREVRYLATPANVLLGMPRALRGDNPVQRAPKLPIGTDAKATPRAPASKPRLLVIVMGETVRAQNWGLNGGRNTTPELAQAPVINFPDMHSCGTSTEVSLPCLFSPWGRHDYDEKKIRAHQSLLHVLNRAGIAPLWRDNQSGCKGVCEGLDFQSLSDATTPGLCADGRCMDEILLQDLATQVRAKPALSAGIPPLHPDLRYP
;
A
#
# COMPACT_ATOMS: atom_id res chain seq x y z
N MET A 1 23.99 27.67 -11.58
CA MET A 1 23.42 26.96 -10.39
C MET A 1 22.66 27.84 -9.37
N ARG A 2 22.52 29.18 -9.56
CA ARG A 2 21.77 30.04 -8.63
C ARG A 2 20.26 30.08 -8.95
N ASN A 3 19.91 30.02 -10.24
CA ASN A 3 18.52 29.95 -10.74
C ASN A 3 18.03 28.54 -11.12
N GLN A 4 18.94 27.55 -11.19
CA GLN A 4 18.61 26.15 -11.47
C GLN A 4 19.24 25.31 -10.37
N ARG A 5 18.45 25.02 -9.32
CA ARG A 5 18.89 24.31 -8.11
C ARG A 5 18.98 22.81 -8.37
N GLU A 6 18.18 22.31 -9.31
CA GLU A 6 18.09 20.92 -9.78
C GLU A 6 19.40 20.42 -10.42
N VAL A 7 20.16 21.31 -11.09
CA VAL A 7 21.42 20.96 -11.77
C VAL A 7 22.48 20.41 -10.80
N ARG A 8 22.40 20.77 -9.51
CA ARG A 8 23.29 20.25 -8.46
C ARG A 8 23.11 18.74 -8.22
N TYR A 9 21.93 18.21 -8.55
CA TYR A 9 21.60 16.78 -8.45
C TYR A 9 21.96 16.01 -9.73
N LEU A 10 22.35 16.70 -10.80
CA LEU A 10 22.73 16.10 -12.09
C LEU A 10 24.25 16.08 -12.33
N ALA A 11 25.02 16.90 -11.61
CA ALA A 11 26.47 17.00 -11.79
C ALA A 11 27.23 15.99 -10.91
N THR A 12 27.93 15.05 -11.54
CA THR A 12 28.81 14.09 -10.84
C THR A 12 30.19 14.72 -10.59
N PRO A 13 30.79 14.59 -9.38
CA PRO A 13 30.34 13.82 -8.22
C PRO A 13 29.51 14.64 -7.21
N ALA A 14 29.19 15.90 -7.50
CA ALA A 14 28.48 16.80 -6.58
C ALA A 14 27.12 16.23 -6.13
N ASN A 15 26.40 15.53 -7.02
CA ASN A 15 25.16 14.82 -6.71
C ASN A 15 25.34 13.78 -5.58
N VAL A 16 26.38 12.95 -5.65
CA VAL A 16 26.70 11.93 -4.63
C VAL A 16 27.11 12.61 -3.33
N LEU A 17 28.00 13.61 -3.40
CA LEU A 17 28.49 14.33 -2.22
C LEU A 17 27.39 15.10 -1.49
N LEU A 18 26.41 15.65 -2.21
CA LEU A 18 25.25 16.34 -1.63
C LEU A 18 24.17 15.36 -1.15
N GLY A 19 24.03 14.20 -1.79
CA GLY A 19 23.05 13.17 -1.45
C GLY A 19 23.46 12.31 -0.25
N MET A 20 24.74 11.93 -0.15
CA MET A 20 25.25 11.02 0.88
C MET A 20 24.96 11.48 2.32
N PRO A 21 25.31 12.71 2.74
CA PRO A 21 25.03 13.15 4.11
C PRO A 21 23.53 13.17 4.41
N ARG A 22 22.69 13.42 3.41
CA ARG A 22 21.23 13.41 3.54
C ARG A 22 20.68 11.99 3.66
N ALA A 23 21.21 11.03 2.91
CA ALA A 23 20.85 9.62 3.02
C ALA A 23 21.30 9.04 4.37
N LEU A 24 22.52 9.36 4.81
CA LEU A 24 23.06 8.91 6.10
C LEU A 24 22.39 9.58 7.31
N ARG A 25 21.93 10.83 7.18
CA ARG A 25 21.08 11.48 8.19
C ARG A 25 19.60 11.09 8.07
N GLY A 26 19.21 10.59 6.90
CA GLY A 26 17.84 10.19 6.55
C GLY A 26 17.38 8.99 7.35
N ASP A 27 18.31 8.14 7.79
CA ASP A 27 18.00 6.97 8.61
C ASP A 27 19.06 6.77 9.71
N ASN A 28 18.67 7.01 10.96
CA ASN A 28 19.18 6.21 12.07
C ASN A 28 18.02 5.34 12.59
N PRO A 29 17.80 4.14 12.01
CA PRO A 29 16.64 3.29 12.25
C PRO A 29 16.77 2.45 13.54
N VAL A 30 17.45 2.97 14.56
CA VAL A 30 17.68 2.29 15.85
C VAL A 30 16.53 2.51 16.84
N GLN A 31 15.52 3.32 16.49
CA GLN A 31 14.26 3.30 17.22
C GLN A 31 13.13 2.95 16.27
N ARG A 32 12.87 1.65 16.13
CA ARG A 32 11.58 1.09 15.69
C ARG A 32 10.51 1.45 16.72
N ALA A 33 10.29 2.74 16.94
CA ALA A 33 9.18 3.20 17.75
C ALA A 33 7.90 2.69 17.07
N PRO A 34 6.97 2.07 17.80
CA PRO A 34 5.69 1.67 17.25
C PRO A 34 5.03 2.86 16.55
N LYS A 35 4.49 2.63 15.34
CA LYS A 35 3.76 3.65 14.60
C LYS A 35 2.63 4.24 15.44
N LEU A 36 2.55 5.57 15.47
CA LEU A 36 1.51 6.32 16.16
C LEU A 36 0.13 5.95 15.57
N PRO A 37 -0.85 5.57 16.42
CA PRO A 37 -2.14 5.14 15.94
C PRO A 37 -2.95 6.30 15.35
N ILE A 38 -3.73 6.00 14.32
CA ILE A 38 -4.76 6.89 13.74
C ILE A 38 -6.10 6.15 13.73
N GLY A 39 -7.24 6.86 13.74
CA GLY A 39 -8.57 6.23 13.67
C GLY A 39 -8.81 5.21 14.78
N THR A 40 -8.50 5.58 16.03
CA THR A 40 -8.60 4.68 17.21
C THR A 40 -10.03 4.32 17.57
N ASP A 41 -10.99 5.12 17.10
CA ASP A 41 -12.43 4.96 17.24
C ASP A 41 -13.08 4.17 16.10
N ALA A 42 -12.31 3.78 15.08
CA ALA A 42 -12.82 3.09 13.91
C ALA A 42 -13.44 1.73 14.26
N LYS A 43 -14.71 1.56 13.88
CA LYS A 43 -15.47 0.31 14.01
C LYS A 43 -16.21 0.05 12.70
N ALA A 44 -16.24 -1.20 12.25
CA ALA A 44 -17.06 -1.57 11.09
C ALA A 44 -18.55 -1.39 11.42
N THR A 45 -19.31 -0.85 10.48
CA THR A 45 -20.77 -0.77 10.59
C THR A 45 -21.35 -2.19 10.64
N PRO A 46 -22.22 -2.51 11.62
CA PRO A 46 -22.90 -3.79 11.67
C PRO A 46 -23.66 -4.08 10.38
N ARG A 47 -23.65 -5.34 9.95
CA ARG A 47 -24.43 -5.81 8.80
C ARG A 47 -25.47 -6.82 9.25
N ALA A 48 -26.56 -6.93 8.50
CA ALA A 48 -27.58 -7.92 8.77
C ALA A 48 -26.95 -9.34 8.80
N PRO A 49 -27.35 -10.22 9.73
CA PRO A 49 -26.73 -11.53 9.94
C PRO A 49 -26.60 -12.42 8.69
N ALA A 50 -27.51 -12.27 7.72
CA ALA A 50 -27.50 -13.02 6.46
C ALA A 50 -26.77 -12.31 5.30
N SER A 51 -26.05 -11.23 5.58
CA SER A 51 -25.35 -10.45 4.54
C SER A 51 -24.16 -11.23 3.98
N LYS A 52 -24.01 -11.24 2.65
CA LYS A 52 -22.79 -11.75 2.00
C LYS A 52 -21.54 -10.97 2.49
N PRO A 53 -20.41 -11.65 2.75
CA PRO A 53 -19.14 -10.99 3.04
C PRO A 53 -18.76 -9.96 1.97
N ARG A 54 -18.05 -8.90 2.35
CA ARG A 54 -17.48 -7.91 1.43
C ARG A 54 -16.00 -8.22 1.23
N LEU A 55 -15.57 -8.23 -0.02
CA LEU A 55 -14.17 -8.27 -0.41
C LEU A 55 -13.84 -6.97 -1.14
N LEU A 56 -12.79 -6.29 -0.70
CA LEU A 56 -12.19 -5.17 -1.41
C LEU A 56 -10.82 -5.61 -1.90
N VAL A 57 -10.59 -5.54 -3.20
CA VAL A 57 -9.28 -5.74 -3.81
C VAL A 57 -8.78 -4.38 -4.27
N ILE A 58 -7.60 -3.99 -3.79
CA ILE A 58 -6.95 -2.75 -4.20
C ILE A 58 -5.68 -3.14 -4.97
N VAL A 59 -5.63 -2.81 -6.26
CA VAL A 59 -4.48 -3.09 -7.12
C VAL A 59 -3.56 -1.88 -7.14
N MET A 60 -2.35 -2.03 -6.62
CA MET A 60 -1.32 -0.99 -6.66
C MET A 60 -0.50 -1.16 -7.94
N GLY A 61 -0.81 -0.35 -8.95
CA GLY A 61 -0.05 -0.34 -10.20
C GLY A 61 1.34 0.26 -10.03
N GLU A 62 2.23 -0.04 -10.98
CA GLU A 62 3.59 0.47 -11.06
C GLU A 62 3.79 1.21 -12.38
N THR A 63 4.28 2.45 -12.33
CA THR A 63 4.70 3.30 -13.48
C THR A 63 3.67 3.58 -14.60
N VAL A 64 2.48 2.97 -14.59
CA VAL A 64 1.39 3.25 -15.55
C VAL A 64 1.02 4.73 -15.52
N ARG A 65 0.80 5.33 -16.70
CA ARG A 65 0.46 6.75 -16.85
C ARG A 65 -0.80 6.96 -17.68
N ALA A 66 -1.55 8.01 -17.32
CA ALA A 66 -2.86 8.32 -17.90
C ALA A 66 -2.82 8.58 -19.42
N GLN A 67 -1.73 9.12 -19.97
CA GLN A 67 -1.60 9.41 -21.41
C GLN A 67 -1.53 8.15 -22.28
N ASN A 68 -1.25 6.99 -21.68
CA ASN A 68 -1.18 5.70 -22.37
C ASN A 68 -2.29 4.73 -21.93
N TRP A 69 -3.31 5.24 -21.24
CA TRP A 69 -4.44 4.46 -20.75
C TRP A 69 -5.60 4.50 -21.76
N GLY A 70 -5.93 3.36 -22.37
CA GLY A 70 -6.87 3.30 -23.49
C GLY A 70 -8.26 3.86 -23.19
N LEU A 71 -8.75 3.76 -21.95
CA LEU A 71 -10.02 4.36 -21.52
C LEU A 71 -10.01 5.89 -21.54
N ASN A 72 -8.83 6.53 -21.61
CA ASN A 72 -8.66 7.98 -21.80
C ASN A 72 -8.53 8.37 -23.28
N GLY A 73 -8.67 7.41 -24.21
CA GLY A 73 -8.51 7.61 -25.65
C GLY A 73 -7.14 7.19 -26.19
N GLY A 74 -6.97 7.28 -27.52
CA GLY A 74 -5.75 6.89 -28.22
C GLY A 74 -5.71 5.39 -28.56
N ARG A 75 -4.52 4.77 -28.49
CA ARG A 75 -4.36 3.33 -28.73
C ARG A 75 -5.12 2.54 -27.67
N ASN A 76 -5.88 1.52 -28.08
CA ASN A 76 -6.58 0.65 -27.13
C ASN A 76 -5.59 -0.27 -26.38
N THR A 77 -5.06 0.22 -25.26
CA THR A 77 -4.18 -0.50 -24.34
C THR A 77 -4.94 -1.20 -23.21
N THR A 78 -6.26 -1.03 -23.15
CA THR A 78 -7.14 -1.59 -22.11
C THR A 78 -8.35 -2.29 -22.74
N PRO A 79 -8.17 -3.23 -23.69
CA PRO A 79 -9.28 -3.81 -24.46
C PRO A 79 -10.26 -4.63 -23.61
N GLU A 80 -9.76 -5.32 -22.59
CA GLU A 80 -10.61 -6.09 -21.66
C GLU A 80 -11.42 -5.18 -20.74
N LEU A 81 -10.80 -4.11 -20.22
CA LEU A 81 -11.50 -3.13 -19.38
C LEU A 81 -12.56 -2.36 -20.14
N ALA A 82 -12.34 -2.08 -21.43
CA ALA A 82 -13.31 -1.39 -22.30
C ALA A 82 -14.62 -2.18 -22.50
N GLN A 83 -14.61 -3.49 -22.25
CA GLN A 83 -15.79 -4.35 -22.34
C GLN A 83 -16.48 -4.57 -20.99
N ALA A 84 -15.86 -4.14 -19.89
CA ALA A 84 -16.37 -4.31 -18.55
C ALA A 84 -17.15 -3.05 -18.10
N PRO A 85 -18.14 -3.18 -17.17
CA PRO A 85 -18.87 -2.05 -16.62
C PRO A 85 -18.03 -1.29 -15.58
N VAL A 86 -16.91 -0.72 -16.02
CA VAL A 86 -15.94 -0.02 -15.17
C VAL A 86 -16.18 1.49 -15.15
N ILE A 87 -15.78 2.12 -14.05
CA ILE A 87 -15.72 3.57 -13.93
C ILE A 87 -14.28 4.00 -14.18
N ASN A 88 -14.07 4.88 -15.17
CA ASN A 88 -12.78 5.45 -15.48
C ASN A 88 -12.66 6.86 -14.87
N PHE A 89 -11.51 7.14 -14.24
CA PHE A 89 -11.18 8.46 -13.68
C PHE A 89 -10.05 9.08 -14.53
N PRO A 90 -10.37 9.91 -15.55
CA PRO A 90 -9.39 10.39 -16.50
C PRO A 90 -8.42 11.42 -15.92
N ASP A 91 -8.84 12.12 -14.87
CA ASP A 91 -8.06 13.15 -14.18
C ASP A 91 -7.66 12.68 -12.78
N MET A 92 -6.59 11.89 -12.71
CA MET A 92 -6.05 11.38 -11.45
C MET A 92 -4.55 11.65 -11.37
N HIS A 93 -4.11 12.12 -10.20
CA HIS A 93 -2.72 12.48 -9.95
C HIS A 93 -2.12 11.72 -8.78
N SER A 94 -0.87 11.31 -8.91
CA SER A 94 -0.12 10.67 -7.83
C SER A 94 0.31 11.69 -6.75
N CYS A 95 0.58 11.18 -5.54
CA CYS A 95 1.22 11.95 -4.48
C CYS A 95 2.65 12.38 -4.84
N GLY A 96 3.42 11.48 -5.47
CA GLY A 96 4.80 11.70 -5.90
C GLY A 96 5.15 10.90 -7.15
N THR A 97 6.42 10.88 -7.50
CA THR A 97 6.95 10.23 -8.72
C THR A 97 7.78 8.98 -8.44
N SER A 98 7.77 8.49 -7.20
CA SER A 98 8.41 7.24 -6.81
C SER A 98 7.50 6.44 -5.90
N THR A 99 7.63 5.11 -5.94
CA THR A 99 6.89 4.19 -5.08
C THR A 99 7.15 4.46 -3.60
N GLU A 100 8.38 4.85 -3.24
CA GLU A 100 8.80 5.20 -1.88
C GLU A 100 8.03 6.41 -1.29
N VAL A 101 7.66 7.38 -2.12
CA VAL A 101 6.90 8.57 -1.68
C VAL A 101 5.40 8.32 -1.82
N SER A 102 4.99 7.75 -2.95
CA SER A 102 3.58 7.65 -3.32
C SER A 102 2.81 6.65 -2.48
N LEU A 103 3.37 5.47 -2.18
CA LEU A 103 2.66 4.45 -1.41
C LEU A 103 2.37 4.92 0.03
N PRO A 104 3.35 5.38 0.83
CA PRO A 104 3.05 5.85 2.17
C PRO A 104 2.06 7.02 2.18
N CYS A 105 2.17 7.95 1.23
CA CYS A 105 1.24 9.08 1.10
C CYS A 105 -0.20 8.64 0.85
N LEU A 106 -0.41 7.72 -0.11
CA LEU A 106 -1.73 7.23 -0.52
C LEU A 106 -2.50 6.60 0.65
N PHE A 107 -1.80 5.88 1.52
CA PHE A 107 -2.40 5.21 2.68
C PHE A 107 -2.36 6.04 3.96
N SER A 108 -1.94 7.30 3.89
CA SER A 108 -1.90 8.23 5.01
C SER A 108 -3.12 9.15 5.05
N PRO A 109 -3.47 9.72 6.21
CA PRO A 109 -4.56 10.69 6.31
C PRO A 109 -4.20 12.08 5.74
N TRP A 110 -2.93 12.37 5.43
CA TRP A 110 -2.50 13.70 4.95
C TRP A 110 -2.54 13.85 3.43
N GLY A 111 -2.34 12.75 2.70
CA GLY A 111 -2.32 12.77 1.23
C GLY A 111 -1.30 13.76 0.66
N ARG A 112 -1.52 14.17 -0.60
CA ARG A 112 -0.58 15.01 -1.36
C ARG A 112 -0.53 16.46 -0.86
N HIS A 113 -1.68 17.02 -0.47
CA HIS A 113 -1.78 18.45 -0.15
C HIS A 113 -1.06 18.82 1.14
N ASP A 114 -1.07 17.92 2.13
CA ASP A 114 -0.44 18.13 3.44
C ASP A 114 0.75 17.16 3.65
N TYR A 115 1.49 16.84 2.57
CA TYR A 115 2.56 15.84 2.61
C TYR A 115 3.67 16.22 3.60
N ASP A 116 3.89 15.33 4.58
CA ASP A 116 5.00 15.39 5.54
C ASP A 116 5.54 13.96 5.72
N GLU A 117 6.70 13.69 5.12
CA GLU A 117 7.31 12.35 5.13
C GLU A 117 7.51 11.79 6.54
N LYS A 118 7.97 12.64 7.48
CA LYS A 118 8.24 12.21 8.85
C LYS A 118 6.94 11.83 9.55
N LYS A 119 5.89 12.65 9.41
CA LYS A 119 4.58 12.33 9.98
C LYS A 119 4.00 11.06 9.34
N ILE A 120 4.04 10.95 8.02
CA ILE A 120 3.53 9.79 7.29
C ILE A 120 4.21 8.50 7.75
N ARG A 121 5.54 8.49 7.86
CA ARG A 121 6.30 7.30 8.28
C ARG A 121 6.08 6.96 9.76
N ALA A 122 5.93 7.96 10.62
CA ALA A 122 5.73 7.77 12.05
C ALA A 122 4.32 7.28 12.44
N HIS A 123 3.34 7.31 11.54
CA HIS A 123 1.96 6.92 11.85
C HIS A 123 1.53 5.63 11.16
N GLN A 124 0.48 5.04 11.72
CA GLN A 124 -0.25 3.93 11.15
C GLN A 124 -0.93 4.34 9.84
N SER A 125 -1.07 3.37 8.94
CA SER A 125 -1.73 3.54 7.65
C SER A 125 -3.22 3.23 7.71
N LEU A 126 -3.96 3.53 6.63
CA LEU A 126 -5.34 3.08 6.44
C LEU A 126 -5.52 1.58 6.69
N LEU A 127 -4.54 0.73 6.33
CA LEU A 127 -4.64 -0.71 6.55
C LEU A 127 -4.72 -1.09 8.03
N HIS A 128 -4.06 -0.33 8.90
CA HIS A 128 -4.13 -0.55 10.35
C HIS A 128 -5.49 -0.14 10.91
N VAL A 129 -6.09 0.92 10.37
CA VAL A 129 -7.45 1.34 10.69
C VAL A 129 -8.46 0.26 10.29
N LEU A 130 -8.32 -0.30 9.09
CA LEU A 130 -9.15 -1.41 8.62
C LEU A 130 -9.01 -2.64 9.52
N ASN A 131 -7.79 -3.02 9.87
CA ASN A 131 -7.53 -4.15 10.77
C ASN A 131 -8.18 -3.92 12.15
N ARG A 132 -8.02 -2.72 12.74
CA ARG A 132 -8.68 -2.35 14.00
C ARG A 132 -10.20 -2.45 13.91
N ALA A 133 -10.77 -2.04 12.77
CA ALA A 133 -12.21 -2.09 12.53
C ALA A 133 -12.73 -3.52 12.29
N GLY A 134 -11.88 -4.56 12.33
CA GLY A 134 -12.25 -5.97 12.11
C GLY A 134 -12.20 -6.39 10.64
N ILE A 135 -11.64 -5.57 9.75
CA ILE A 135 -11.46 -5.88 8.33
C ILE A 135 -10.01 -6.30 8.14
N ALA A 136 -9.75 -7.61 8.06
CA ALA A 136 -8.41 -8.16 7.94
C ALA A 136 -7.77 -7.80 6.58
N PRO A 137 -6.72 -6.96 6.54
CA PRO A 137 -5.99 -6.69 5.32
C PRO A 137 -4.99 -7.83 5.02
N LEU A 138 -4.75 -8.10 3.74
CA LEU A 138 -3.64 -8.92 3.27
C LEU A 138 -2.90 -8.14 2.19
N TRP A 139 -1.61 -7.86 2.38
CA TRP A 139 -0.76 -7.27 1.35
C TRP A 139 -0.04 -8.38 0.59
N ARG A 140 -0.30 -8.50 -0.71
CA ARG A 140 0.43 -9.41 -1.61
C ARG A 140 1.34 -8.57 -2.50
N ASP A 141 2.63 -8.86 -2.51
CA ASP A 141 3.64 -8.05 -3.16
C ASP A 141 4.38 -8.84 -4.24
N ASN A 142 4.47 -8.27 -5.44
CA ASN A 142 5.32 -8.76 -6.52
C ASN A 142 6.34 -7.68 -6.93
N GLN A 143 6.78 -6.89 -5.96
CA GLN A 143 7.68 -5.77 -6.19
C GLN A 143 8.76 -5.75 -5.10
N SER A 144 9.01 -4.59 -4.49
CA SER A 144 10.06 -4.39 -3.50
C SER A 144 9.49 -4.14 -2.09
N GLY A 145 8.29 -4.63 -1.82
CA GLY A 145 7.59 -4.48 -0.55
C GLY A 145 6.75 -3.20 -0.41
N CYS A 146 5.99 -3.16 0.69
CA CYS A 146 4.93 -2.18 0.95
C CYS A 146 5.38 -0.83 1.52
N LYS A 147 6.68 -0.56 1.60
CA LYS A 147 7.25 0.74 2.05
C LYS A 147 6.75 1.19 3.43
N GLY A 148 6.60 0.24 4.36
CA GLY A 148 6.12 0.48 5.73
C GLY A 148 4.61 0.70 5.86
N VAL A 149 3.84 0.64 4.77
CA VAL A 149 2.37 0.77 4.81
C VAL A 149 1.71 -0.41 5.52
N CYS A 150 2.28 -1.61 5.37
CA CYS A 150 1.77 -2.88 5.89
C CYS A 150 2.53 -3.41 7.11
N GLU A 151 3.37 -2.60 7.74
CA GLU A 151 4.23 -3.02 8.86
C GLU A 151 3.40 -3.62 10.01
N GLY A 152 3.71 -4.85 10.43
CA GLY A 152 2.96 -5.55 11.49
C GLY A 152 1.58 -6.08 11.07
N LEU A 153 1.25 -6.06 9.77
CA LEU A 153 0.05 -6.66 9.19
C LEU A 153 0.41 -7.87 8.32
N ASP A 154 -0.60 -8.64 7.91
CA ASP A 154 -0.39 -9.80 7.05
C ASP A 154 0.20 -9.39 5.70
N PHE A 155 1.36 -9.95 5.40
CA PHE A 155 2.14 -9.66 4.20
C PHE A 155 2.61 -10.96 3.56
N GLN A 156 2.51 -11.02 2.23
CA GLN A 156 3.04 -12.11 1.41
C GLN A 156 3.89 -11.51 0.29
N SER A 157 5.19 -11.79 0.31
CA SER A 157 6.04 -11.55 -0.86
C SER A 157 5.90 -12.72 -1.85
N LEU A 158 5.75 -12.38 -3.11
CA LEU A 158 5.74 -13.28 -4.26
C LEU A 158 6.83 -12.90 -5.27
N SER A 159 7.69 -11.92 -4.94
CA SER A 159 8.80 -11.47 -5.79
C SER A 159 9.80 -12.59 -6.10
N ASP A 160 10.00 -13.50 -5.14
CA ASP A 160 11.00 -14.57 -5.20
C ASP A 160 10.36 -15.93 -5.52
N ALA A 161 9.11 -15.93 -6.00
CA ALA A 161 8.44 -17.14 -6.43
C ALA A 161 9.14 -17.77 -7.64
N THR A 162 9.00 -19.08 -7.80
CA THR A 162 9.66 -19.87 -8.86
C THR A 162 8.66 -20.56 -9.79
N THR A 163 7.41 -20.09 -9.80
CA THR A 163 6.32 -20.69 -10.58
C THR A 163 6.65 -20.72 -12.07
N PRO A 164 6.81 -21.92 -12.69
CA PRO A 164 7.14 -22.03 -14.11
C PRO A 164 6.13 -21.32 -14.99
N GLY A 165 6.61 -20.56 -15.98
CA GLY A 165 5.77 -19.79 -16.91
C GLY A 165 5.32 -18.41 -16.40
N LEU A 166 5.34 -18.17 -15.08
CA LEU A 166 5.08 -16.85 -14.50
C LEU A 166 6.35 -16.15 -14.03
N CYS A 167 7.38 -16.92 -13.65
CA CYS A 167 8.62 -16.39 -13.11
C CYS A 167 9.84 -16.80 -13.94
N ALA A 168 10.72 -15.84 -14.21
CA ALA A 168 11.99 -16.03 -14.92
C ALA A 168 13.02 -14.98 -14.45
N ASP A 169 14.29 -15.39 -14.33
CA ASP A 169 15.42 -14.51 -13.98
C ASP A 169 15.22 -13.67 -12.71
N GLY A 170 14.61 -14.27 -11.67
CA GLY A 170 14.34 -13.59 -10.40
C GLY A 170 13.27 -12.51 -10.47
N ARG A 171 12.40 -12.56 -11.49
CA ARG A 171 11.22 -11.70 -11.61
C ARG A 171 10.00 -12.53 -11.95
N CYS A 172 8.83 -12.08 -11.51
CA CYS A 172 7.55 -12.72 -11.82
C CYS A 172 6.59 -11.73 -12.50
N MET A 173 5.73 -12.26 -13.36
CA MET A 173 4.57 -11.53 -13.89
C MET A 173 3.50 -11.39 -12.81
N ASP A 174 2.74 -10.30 -12.83
CA ASP A 174 1.78 -9.94 -11.77
C ASP A 174 0.64 -10.95 -11.62
N GLU A 175 0.39 -11.81 -12.61
CA GLU A 175 -0.53 -12.94 -12.51
C GLU A 175 -0.17 -13.87 -11.34
N ILE A 176 1.08 -13.87 -10.85
CA ILE A 176 1.48 -14.58 -9.64
C ILE A 176 0.66 -14.16 -8.41
N LEU A 177 0.22 -12.90 -8.35
CA LEU A 177 -0.60 -12.35 -7.27
C LEU A 177 -2.01 -12.97 -7.23
N LEU A 178 -2.43 -13.68 -8.27
CA LEU A 178 -3.70 -14.40 -8.32
C LEU A 178 -3.59 -15.85 -7.84
N GLN A 179 -2.38 -16.42 -7.82
CA GLN A 179 -2.15 -17.77 -7.33
C GLN A 179 -2.67 -17.90 -5.89
N ASP A 180 -3.50 -18.92 -5.63
CA ASP A 180 -4.13 -19.20 -4.33
C ASP A 180 -4.95 -18.05 -3.70
N LEU A 181 -5.29 -17.00 -4.46
CA LEU A 181 -6.03 -15.86 -3.93
C LEU A 181 -7.39 -16.28 -3.37
N ALA A 182 -8.11 -17.15 -4.07
CA ALA A 182 -9.41 -17.65 -3.62
C ALA A 182 -9.30 -18.43 -2.30
N THR A 183 -8.23 -19.19 -2.10
CA THR A 183 -7.96 -19.92 -0.86
C THR A 183 -7.69 -18.94 0.28
N GLN A 184 -6.86 -17.93 0.05
CA GLN A 184 -6.56 -16.88 1.04
C GLN A 184 -7.82 -16.12 1.47
N VAL A 185 -8.66 -15.73 0.51
CA VAL A 185 -9.93 -15.03 0.78
C VAL A 185 -10.89 -15.89 1.60
N ARG A 186 -10.98 -17.20 1.32
CA ARG A 186 -11.85 -18.12 2.07
C ARG A 186 -11.32 -18.41 3.48
N ALA A 187 -10.00 -18.46 3.65
CA ALA A 187 -9.35 -18.74 4.94
C ALA A 187 -9.45 -17.57 5.93
N LYS A 188 -9.69 -16.34 5.44
CA LYS A 188 -9.85 -15.13 6.24
C LYS A 188 -11.30 -14.61 6.14
N PRO A 189 -12.32 -15.34 6.64
CA PRO A 189 -13.63 -14.74 6.80
C PRO A 189 -13.46 -13.48 7.67
N ALA A 190 -14.10 -12.37 7.28
CA ALA A 190 -14.04 -11.12 8.01
C ALA A 190 -14.18 -11.41 9.50
N LEU A 191 -13.28 -10.88 10.33
CA LEU A 191 -13.30 -11.10 11.78
C LEU A 191 -14.71 -10.73 12.23
N SER A 192 -15.55 -11.73 12.50
CA SER A 192 -16.85 -11.49 13.09
C SER A 192 -16.53 -10.67 14.34
N ALA A 193 -17.20 -9.54 14.53
CA ALA A 193 -17.11 -8.74 15.73
C ALA A 193 -17.60 -9.59 16.93
N GLY A 194 -16.77 -10.54 17.35
CA GLY A 194 -16.84 -11.26 18.59
C GLY A 194 -16.23 -10.31 19.59
N ILE A 195 -17.11 -9.65 20.35
CA ILE A 195 -16.79 -9.16 21.68
C ILE A 195 -16.00 -10.30 22.36
N PRO A 196 -14.72 -10.12 22.75
CA PRO A 196 -14.06 -11.12 23.55
C PRO A 196 -14.90 -11.33 24.82
N PRO A 197 -15.19 -12.57 25.24
CA PRO A 197 -15.88 -12.78 26.50
C PRO A 197 -15.04 -12.09 27.58
N LEU A 198 -15.68 -11.17 28.32
CA LEU A 198 -15.10 -10.64 29.55
C LEU A 198 -14.75 -11.84 30.43
N HIS A 199 -13.46 -12.03 30.70
CA HIS A 199 -12.99 -13.01 31.65
C HIS A 199 -13.71 -12.79 32.99
N PRO A 200 -14.34 -13.82 33.60
CA PRO A 200 -15.10 -13.64 34.82
C PRO A 200 -14.24 -13.48 36.10
N ASP A 201 -12.91 -13.45 36.01
CA ASP A 201 -12.02 -13.51 37.18
C ASP A 201 -11.03 -12.33 37.28
N LEU A 202 -11.55 -11.12 37.41
CA LEU A 202 -10.80 -10.03 38.03
C LEU A 202 -11.60 -9.44 39.18
N ARG A 203 -11.52 -10.10 40.34
CA ARG A 203 -11.67 -9.44 41.63
C ARG A 203 -10.40 -8.63 41.87
N TYR A 204 -10.51 -7.31 41.85
CA TYR A 204 -9.46 -6.45 42.41
C TYR A 204 -9.65 -6.35 43.94
N PRO A 205 -8.55 -6.27 44.72
CA PRO A 205 -8.59 -5.99 46.15
C PRO A 205 -9.11 -4.58 46.47
#